data_AF-A0A957HL24-F1
#
_entry.id   AF-A0A957HL24-F1
#
_cell.length_a   1.000
_cell.length_b   1.000
_cell.length_c   1.000
_cell.angle_alpha   90.00
_cell.angle_beta   90.00
_cell.angle_gamma   90.00
#
_symmetry.space_group_name_H-M   'P 1'
#
loop_
_entity.id
_entity.type
_entity.pdbx_description
1 polymer ?
#
loop_
_entity_poly.entity_id
_entity_poly.type
_entity_poly.pdbx_seq_one_letter_code
_entity_poly.pdbx_strand_id
1 'polypeptide(L)'
;MPLPFPGMDPYLEGQHWISILDVWPIQLNSTLPTIPVPLLDDDEAVLDLQAAFNVVYDSVGYDELIDYSRPPDVGLVGETAVFAQAILQKAGIVRPE
;
A
#
# COMPACT_ATOMS: atom_id res chain seq x y z
N MET A 1 -19.68 2.42 -29.52
CA MET A 1 -19.99 3.25 -28.35
C MET A 1 -19.02 4.41 -28.37
N PRO A 2 -19.47 5.67 -28.41
CA PRO A 2 -18.55 6.80 -28.24
C PRO A 2 -18.00 6.77 -26.81
N LEU A 3 -16.72 7.04 -26.67
CA LEU A 3 -16.06 7.09 -25.37
C LEU A 3 -16.66 8.21 -24.50
N PRO A 4 -16.79 8.02 -23.19
CA PRO A 4 -17.40 9.01 -22.29
C PRO A 4 -16.52 10.26 -22.09
N PHE A 5 -15.29 10.25 -22.60
CA PHE A 5 -14.31 11.31 -22.46
C PHE A 5 -13.96 11.87 -23.85
N PRO A 6 -14.58 12.99 -24.27
CA PRO A 6 -14.19 13.71 -25.48
C PRO A 6 -12.72 14.16 -25.34
N GLY A 7 -11.84 13.75 -26.27
CA GLY A 7 -10.43 14.14 -26.28
C GLY A 7 -9.43 13.15 -25.65
N MET A 8 -9.84 11.93 -25.31
CA MET A 8 -8.92 10.85 -24.91
C MET A 8 -8.94 9.69 -25.91
N ASP A 9 -8.37 9.88 -27.10
CA ASP A 9 -7.99 8.75 -27.96
C ASP A 9 -6.49 8.44 -27.76
N PRO A 10 -6.15 7.39 -26.99
CA PRO A 10 -4.77 7.10 -26.59
C PRO A 10 -3.87 6.67 -27.76
N TYR A 11 -4.39 6.43 -28.96
CA TYR A 11 -3.61 6.00 -30.13
C TYR A 11 -3.42 7.11 -31.18
N LEU A 12 -4.15 8.22 -31.06
CA LEU A 12 -4.11 9.31 -32.05
C LEU A 12 -3.34 10.55 -31.58
N GLU A 13 -3.21 10.77 -30.27
CA GLU A 13 -2.44 11.90 -29.74
C GLU A 13 -1.00 11.47 -29.42
N GLY A 14 -0.09 11.84 -30.32
CA GLY A 14 1.32 11.46 -30.27
C GLY A 14 1.98 11.82 -28.93
N GLN A 15 2.74 10.86 -28.38
CA GLN A 15 3.89 11.02 -27.48
C GLN A 15 3.86 12.08 -26.35
N HIS A 16 2.70 12.56 -25.90
CA HIS A 16 2.59 13.56 -24.82
C HIS A 16 2.11 12.96 -23.49
N TRP A 17 1.66 11.70 -23.50
CA TRP A 17 1.31 10.94 -22.29
C TRP A 17 2.56 10.31 -21.66
N ILE A 18 3.60 11.10 -21.36
CA ILE A 18 4.46 10.64 -20.26
C ILE A 18 3.59 10.78 -19.02
N SER A 19 2.80 9.75 -18.74
CA SER A 19 2.15 9.57 -17.44
C SER A 19 3.30 9.69 -16.45
N ILE A 20 3.31 10.76 -15.68
CA ILE A 20 4.27 10.95 -14.60
C ILE A 20 3.99 9.80 -13.65
N LEU A 21 4.82 8.75 -13.73
CA LEU A 21 4.71 7.57 -12.88
C LEU A 21 5.67 7.78 -11.73
N ASP A 22 5.11 8.23 -10.61
CA ASP A 22 5.85 8.27 -9.37
C ASP A 22 5.74 6.91 -8.68
N VAL A 23 6.90 6.33 -8.35
CA VAL A 23 7.00 5.04 -7.66
C VAL A 23 7.61 5.28 -6.30
N TRP A 24 6.86 4.94 -5.26
CA TRP A 24 7.34 4.96 -3.88
C TRP A 24 7.61 3.52 -3.41
N PRO A 25 8.86 3.03 -3.43
CA PRO A 25 9.19 1.76 -2.83
C PRO A 25 9.09 1.87 -1.31
N ILE A 26 8.25 1.04 -0.70
CA ILE A 26 8.00 1.03 0.75
C ILE A 26 8.54 -0.27 1.33
N GLN A 27 9.43 -0.17 2.32
CA GLN A 27 9.93 -1.32 3.06
C GLN A 27 8.93 -1.74 4.14
N LEU A 28 8.87 -3.04 4.48
CA LEU A 28 7.90 -3.57 5.44
C LEU A 28 7.99 -2.94 6.85
N ASN A 29 9.18 -2.50 7.25
CA ASN A 29 9.44 -1.85 8.54
C ASN A 29 9.29 -0.31 8.50
N SER A 30 8.87 0.25 7.36
CA SER A 30 8.73 1.69 7.18
C SER A 30 7.26 2.12 7.31
N THR A 31 7.04 3.29 7.91
CA THR A 31 5.71 3.92 7.92
C THR A 31 5.32 4.34 6.51
N LEU A 32 4.06 4.13 6.12
CA LEU A 32 3.56 4.58 4.83
C LEU A 32 3.61 6.12 4.74
N PRO A 33 3.99 6.69 3.57
CA PRO A 33 4.14 8.13 3.43
C PRO A 33 2.79 8.85 3.31
N THR A 34 2.80 10.15 3.55
CA THR A 34 1.74 11.05 3.08
C THR A 34 2.04 11.46 1.65
N ILE A 35 1.08 11.26 0.73
CA ILE A 35 1.25 11.56 -0.71
C ILE A 35 0.32 12.67 -1.17
N PRO A 36 0.72 13.51 -2.14
CA PRO A 36 -0.20 14.43 -2.80
C PRO A 36 -1.20 13.65 -3.68
N VAL A 37 -2.45 14.10 -3.70
CA VAL A 37 -3.50 13.56 -4.57
C VAL A 37 -3.90 14.67 -5.54
N PRO A 38 -3.64 14.52 -6.85
CA PRO A 38 -4.04 15.52 -7.83
C PRO A 38 -5.57 15.55 -7.92
N LEU A 39 -6.16 16.69 -7.59
CA LEU A 39 -7.58 16.95 -7.81
C LEU A 39 -7.79 17.57 -9.19
N LEU A 40 -9.05 17.56 -9.66
CA LEU A 40 -9.40 18.10 -10.99
C LEU A 40 -9.31 19.63 -11.02
N ASP A 41 -9.61 20.28 -9.89
CA ASP A 41 -9.42 21.71 -9.65
C ASP A 41 -8.02 21.96 -9.03
N ASP A 42 -7.58 23.22 -8.94
CA ASP A 42 -6.25 23.64 -8.43
C ASP A 42 -6.07 23.45 -6.90
N ASP A 43 -6.81 22.51 -6.32
CA ASP A 43 -6.76 22.18 -4.90
C ASP A 43 -5.71 21.10 -4.65
N GLU A 44 -4.72 21.41 -3.80
CA GLU A 44 -3.73 20.46 -3.33
C GLU A 44 -4.30 19.63 -2.17
N ALA A 45 -4.71 18.39 -2.43
CA ALA A 45 -5.05 17.44 -1.38
C ALA A 45 -3.85 16.55 -1.02
N VAL A 46 -3.73 16.21 0.26
CA VAL A 46 -2.76 15.22 0.74
C VAL A 46 -3.47 14.05 1.38
N LEU A 47 -2.93 12.85 1.19
CA LEU A 47 -3.46 11.60 1.72
C LEU A 47 -2.41 10.94 2.61
N ASP A 48 -2.74 10.80 3.90
CA ASP A 48 -1.97 9.98 4.83
C ASP A 48 -2.29 8.50 4.60
N LEU A 49 -1.41 7.80 3.89
CA LEU A 49 -1.59 6.39 3.58
C LEU A 49 -1.50 5.50 4.82
N GLN A 50 -0.74 5.88 5.84
CA GLN A 50 -0.62 5.09 7.06
C GLN A 50 -1.94 5.13 7.85
N ALA A 51 -2.52 6.31 8.00
CA ALA A 51 -3.82 6.47 8.64
C ALA A 51 -4.91 5.73 7.88
N ALA A 52 -4.96 5.87 6.55
CA ALA A 52 -5.93 5.16 5.70
C ALA A 52 -5.79 3.64 5.82
N PHE A 53 -4.57 3.12 5.78
CA PHE A 53 -4.30 1.69 5.96
C PHE A 53 -4.78 1.19 7.32
N ASN A 54 -4.46 1.90 8.41
CA ASN A 54 -4.87 1.49 9.76
C ASN A 54 -6.40 1.44 9.89
N VAL A 55 -7.10 2.45 9.37
CA VAL A 55 -8.58 2.48 9.38
C VAL A 55 -9.16 1.26 8.67
N VAL A 56 -8.64 0.92 7.48
CA VAL A 56 -9.10 -0.26 6.73
C VAL A 56 -8.76 -1.54 7.48
N TYR A 57 -7.53 -1.65 8.00
CA TYR A 57 -7.05 -2.80 8.74
C TYR A 57 -7.96 -3.12 9.95
N ASP A 58 -8.25 -2.11 10.76
CA ASP A 58 -9.09 -2.23 11.95
C ASP A 58 -10.56 -2.48 11.59
N SER A 59 -11.08 -1.83 10.54
CA SER A 59 -12.49 -1.97 10.13
C SER A 59 -12.86 -3.38 9.68
N VAL A 60 -11.89 -4.12 9.14
CA VAL A 60 -12.07 -5.50 8.66
C VAL A 60 -11.69 -6.51 9.74
N GLY A 61 -10.95 -6.11 10.78
CA GLY A 61 -10.48 -7.00 11.85
C GLY A 61 -9.45 -8.02 11.35
N TYR A 62 -8.47 -7.58 10.57
CA TYR A 62 -7.48 -8.48 9.98
C TYR A 62 -6.65 -9.25 11.02
N ASP A 63 -6.48 -8.69 12.21
CA ASP A 63 -5.84 -9.35 13.35
C ASP A 63 -6.59 -10.61 13.81
N GLU A 64 -7.91 -10.66 13.62
CA GLU A 64 -8.73 -11.84 13.93
C GLU A 64 -8.79 -12.83 12.75
N LEU A 65 -8.71 -12.34 11.51
CA LEU A 65 -8.83 -13.15 10.30
C LEU A 65 -7.54 -13.89 9.93
N ILE A 66 -6.39 -13.33 10.27
CA ILE A 66 -5.09 -13.87 9.88
C ILE A 66 -4.48 -14.65 11.05
N ASP A 67 -4.19 -15.94 10.82
CA ASP A 67 -3.49 -16.79 11.79
C ASP A 67 -1.98 -16.48 11.80
N TYR A 68 -1.58 -15.47 12.56
CA TYR A 68 -0.18 -15.06 12.74
C TYR A 68 0.69 -16.08 13.48
N SER A 69 0.12 -17.17 14.01
CA SER A 69 0.91 -18.27 14.57
C SER A 69 1.57 -19.12 13.49
N ARG A 70 1.09 -19.04 12.24
CA ARG A 70 1.66 -19.79 11.12
C ARG A 70 2.75 -19.00 10.40
N PRO A 71 3.72 -19.67 9.78
CA PRO A 71 4.63 -18.99 8.85
C PRO A 71 3.84 -18.43 7.66
N PRO A 72 4.23 -17.25 7.12
CA PRO A 72 3.61 -16.71 5.92
C PRO A 72 3.92 -17.58 4.69
N ASP A 73 2.98 -17.65 3.75
CA ASP A 73 3.14 -18.42 2.50
C ASP A 73 4.39 -18.00 1.70
N VAL A 74 4.65 -16.69 1.67
CA VAL A 74 5.89 -16.13 1.16
C VAL A 74 6.80 -15.86 2.35
N GLY A 75 7.80 -16.73 2.52
CA GLY A 75 8.76 -16.63 3.62
C GLY A 75 9.49 -15.28 3.64
N LEU A 76 9.53 -14.67 4.82
CA LEU A 76 10.36 -13.49 5.06
C LEU A 76 11.81 -13.93 5.29
N VAL A 77 12.76 -13.14 4.79
CA VAL A 77 14.20 -13.41 4.92
C VAL A 77 14.94 -12.22 5.49
N GLY A 78 16.13 -12.47 6.05
CA GLY A 78 17.03 -11.43 6.55
C GLY A 78 16.42 -10.56 7.66
N GLU A 79 16.69 -9.26 7.60
CA GLU A 79 16.28 -8.28 8.61
C GLU A 79 14.75 -8.19 8.76
N THR A 80 14.01 -8.38 7.66
CA THR A 80 12.54 -8.37 7.66
C THR A 80 11.96 -9.50 8.49
N ALA A 81 12.57 -10.69 8.44
CA ALA A 81 12.15 -11.84 9.25
C ALA A 81 12.38 -11.60 10.74
N VAL A 82 13.55 -11.03 11.09
CA VAL A 82 13.91 -10.68 12.47
C VAL A 82 12.95 -9.62 13.01
N PHE A 83 12.68 -8.58 12.23
CA PHE A 83 11.71 -7.54 12.58
C PHE A 83 10.32 -8.13 12.85
N ALA A 84 9.80 -8.94 11.92
CA ALA A 84 8.49 -9.57 12.08
C ALA A 84 8.42 -10.46 13.34
N GLN A 85 9.48 -11.24 13.61
CA GLN A 85 9.54 -12.07 14.81
C GLN A 85 9.51 -11.24 16.10
N ALA A 86 10.21 -10.10 16.13
CA ALA A 86 10.18 -9.20 17.28
C ALA A 86 8.79 -8.58 17.52
N ILE A 87 8.04 -8.28 16.46
CA ILE A 87 6.66 -7.80 16.57
C ILE A 87 5.74 -8.90 17.13
N LEU A 88 5.83 -10.13 16.59
CA LEU A 88 5.02 -11.26 17.07
C LEU A 88 5.29 -11.58 18.54
N GLN A 89 6.56 -11.55 18.96
CA GLN A 89 6.96 -11.76 20.36
C GLN A 89 6.36 -10.70 21.29
N LYS A 90 6.37 -9.42 20.88
CA LYS A 90 5.73 -8.34 21.66
C LYS A 90 4.22 -8.52 21.77
N ALA A 91 3.59 -9.08 20.74
CA ALA A 91 2.18 -9.44 20.75
C ALA A 91 1.87 -10.73 21.52
N GLY A 92 2.89 -11.43 22.05
CA GLY A 92 2.73 -12.70 22.76
C GLY A 92 2.44 -13.90 21.86
N ILE A 93 2.63 -13.76 20.54
CA ILE A 93 2.40 -14.81 19.55
C ILE A 93 3.68 -15.61 19.38
N VAL A 94 3.63 -16.90 19.70
CA VAL A 94 4.73 -17.85 19.50
C VAL A 94 4.47 -18.62 18.21
N ARG A 95 5.36 -18.50 17.22
CA ARG A 95 5.33 -19.39 16.04
C ARG A 95 5.92 -20.75 16.42
N PRO A 96 5.27 -21.87 16.05
CA PRO A 96 5.89 -23.18 16.17
C PRO A 96 7.10 -23.25 15.22
N GLU A 97 8.19 -23.86 15.71
CA GLU A 97 9.42 -24.09 14.93
C GLU A 97 9.21 -25.01 13.73
#